data_AF-A0A1W1ZHJ5-F1
#
_entry.id   AF-A0A1W1ZHJ5-F1
#
_cell.length_a   1.000
_cell.length_b   1.000
_cell.length_c   1.000
_cell.angle_alpha   90.00
_cell.angle_beta   90.00
_cell.angle_gamma   90.00
#
_symmetry.space_group_name_H-M   'P 1'
#
loop_
_entity.id
_entity.type
_entity.pdbx_description
1 polymer ?
#
loop_
_entity_poly.entity_id
_entity_poly.type
_entity_poly.pdbx_seq_one_letter_code
_entity_poly.pdbx_strand_id
1 'polypeptide(L)'
;MKPLKNISNGFTLVEILISLAISGIVLAGVLSIFDNSNKSYILQEDIARMQQNVRMAKYYIEKDLRMTGYGVQTLAFDGQLIKPLTFKNNTQGDSKVHNDTDTLSITYVDDDEGGCGSTPGANRSCADLPQLLLQGEKPPTSTVAEVKVYMKDHPPYSWWAEGCSCGGVDYDSPKFGFQALITSPDGSKSDIVFVTGVSAKKEGSDSTISNGPNFTALDGVTYSNKQLNTYPDGSTISFFNSNSLVNIGYYIDKKNYLRRSVAGNANKISENIEDIQIGFCGDYNGDGVINLSYDPANPDDSNDDWFDEGNLVSGELSDTDIEKIRFIRVTILGRTSREYKGGITSKRPGIEDHTAATQSDGYHRRLLSFTVQVHNFDLDN
;
A
#
# COMPACT_ATOMS: atom_id res chain seq x y z
N MET A 1 85.25 -32.28 23.78
CA MET A 1 84.27 -31.25 23.39
C MET A 1 84.93 -30.29 22.43
N LYS A 2 84.47 -30.18 21.18
CA LYS A 2 84.90 -29.13 20.23
C LYS A 2 84.22 -27.81 20.65
N PRO A 3 84.93 -26.68 20.78
CA PRO A 3 84.29 -25.41 21.05
C PRO A 3 83.48 -24.99 19.82
N LEU A 4 82.20 -24.67 20.02
CA LEU A 4 81.38 -24.04 18.98
C LEU A 4 81.91 -22.61 18.77
N LYS A 5 82.40 -22.35 17.56
CA LYS A 5 82.85 -21.02 17.13
C LYS A 5 81.64 -20.10 17.09
N ASN A 6 81.52 -19.18 18.04
CA ASN A 6 80.54 -18.09 17.97
C ASN A 6 80.96 -17.14 16.84
N ILE A 7 80.20 -17.16 15.75
CA ILE A 7 80.29 -16.18 14.66
C ILE A 7 79.30 -15.07 15.01
N SER A 8 79.70 -14.13 15.84
CA SER A 8 78.96 -12.88 16.05
C SER A 8 79.54 -11.82 15.13
N ASN A 9 79.16 -11.87 13.85
CA ASN A 9 79.43 -10.77 12.92
C ASN A 9 78.39 -9.68 13.16
N GLY A 10 78.83 -8.48 13.56
CA GLY A 10 77.96 -7.31 13.69
C GLY A 10 77.52 -6.80 12.31
N PHE A 11 76.38 -6.11 12.25
CA PHE A 11 75.85 -5.52 11.02
C PHE A 11 76.62 -4.26 10.65
N THR A 12 76.93 -4.11 9.36
CA THR A 12 77.45 -2.84 8.83
C THR A 12 76.32 -1.83 8.67
N LEU A 13 76.63 -0.54 8.77
CA LEU A 13 75.65 0.54 8.60
C LEU A 13 74.98 0.50 7.21
N VAL A 14 75.73 0.08 6.18
CA VAL A 14 75.20 -0.06 4.81
C VAL A 14 74.19 -1.20 4.71
N GLU A 15 74.42 -2.35 5.37
CA GLU A 15 73.47 -3.47 5.39
C GLU A 15 72.16 -3.10 6.09
N ILE A 16 72.21 -2.31 7.17
CA ILE A 16 71.01 -1.81 7.85
C ILE A 16 70.23 -0.85 6.94
N LEU A 17 70.92 0.06 6.25
CA LEU A 17 70.27 1.01 5.32
C LEU A 17 69.60 0.31 4.14
N ILE A 18 70.27 -0.68 3.54
CA ILE A 18 69.70 -1.47 2.44
C ILE A 18 68.49 -2.27 2.92
N SER A 19 68.60 -2.92 4.08
CA SER A 19 67.51 -3.71 4.67
C SER A 19 66.28 -2.86 4.99
N LEU A 20 66.49 -1.65 5.53
CA LEU A 20 65.42 -0.68 5.78
C LEU A 20 64.76 -0.21 4.48
N ALA A 21 65.56 0.10 3.46
CA ALA A 21 65.06 0.56 2.16
C ALA A 21 64.18 -0.50 1.49
N ILE A 22 64.63 -1.77 1.46
CA ILE A 22 63.85 -2.88 0.90
C ILE A 22 62.57 -3.10 1.72
N SER A 23 62.67 -3.10 3.06
CA SER A 23 61.51 -3.25 3.94
C SER A 23 60.47 -2.14 3.73
N GLY A 24 60.90 -0.91 3.49
CA GLY A 24 60.03 0.23 3.18
C GLY A 24 59.27 0.06 1.87
N ILE A 25 59.93 -0.41 0.81
CA ILE A 25 59.30 -0.69 -0.49
C ILE A 25 58.27 -1.82 -0.34
N VAL A 26 58.62 -2.89 0.35
CA VAL A 26 57.71 -4.01 0.60
C VAL A 26 56.49 -3.56 1.41
N LEU A 27 56.69 -2.78 2.47
CA LEU A 27 55.60 -2.25 3.28
C LEU A 27 54.68 -1.34 2.47
N ALA A 28 55.20 -0.47 1.62
CA ALA A 28 54.40 0.36 0.73
C ALA A 28 53.52 -0.49 -0.22
N GLY A 29 54.07 -1.57 -0.77
CA GLY A 29 53.31 -2.52 -1.57
C GLY A 29 52.18 -3.20 -0.78
N VAL A 30 52.47 -3.67 0.43
CA VAL A 30 51.47 -4.30 1.32
C VAL A 30 50.36 -3.32 1.69
N LEU A 31 50.69 -2.07 2.03
CA LEU A 31 49.70 -1.05 2.37
C LEU A 31 48.79 -0.72 1.18
N SER A 32 49.34 -0.71 -0.05
CA SER A 32 48.54 -0.50 -1.27
C SER A 32 47.55 -1.65 -1.51
N ILE A 33 47.99 -2.90 -1.33
CA ILE A 33 47.12 -4.08 -1.45
C ILE A 33 46.04 -4.05 -0.36
N PHE A 34 46.41 -3.69 0.87
CA PHE A 34 45.49 -3.58 1.99
C PHE A 34 44.41 -2.53 1.74
N ASP A 35 44.78 -1.33 1.28
CA ASP A 35 43.81 -0.26 0.97
C ASP A 35 42.80 -0.68 -0.11
N ASN A 36 43.28 -1.30 -1.20
CA ASN A 36 42.42 -1.82 -2.26
C ASN A 36 41.50 -2.95 -1.77
N SER A 37 42.00 -3.82 -0.89
CA SER A 37 41.23 -4.90 -0.29
C SER A 37 40.13 -4.35 0.64
N ASN A 38 40.46 -3.35 1.45
CA ASN A 38 39.51 -2.70 2.36
C ASN A 38 38.40 -1.95 1.58
N LYS A 39 38.75 -1.21 0.52
CA LYS A 39 37.78 -0.56 -0.36
C LYS A 39 36.83 -1.57 -1.02
N SER A 40 37.38 -2.68 -1.51
CA SER A 40 36.59 -3.77 -2.11
C SER A 40 35.65 -4.41 -1.09
N TYR A 41 36.11 -4.60 0.15
CA TYR A 41 35.30 -5.14 1.24
C TYR A 41 34.11 -4.22 1.57
N ILE A 42 34.35 -2.92 1.75
CA ILE A 42 33.29 -1.94 2.04
C ILE A 42 32.28 -1.87 0.88
N LEU A 43 32.77 -1.88 -0.37
CA LEU A 43 31.91 -1.88 -1.54
C LEU A 43 30.99 -3.11 -1.59
N GLN A 44 31.55 -4.30 -1.36
CA GLN A 44 30.76 -5.54 -1.33
C GLN A 44 29.70 -5.50 -0.23
N GLU A 45 30.02 -4.94 0.94
CA GLU A 45 29.06 -4.74 2.03
C GLU A 45 27.92 -3.79 1.61
N ASP A 46 28.24 -2.64 1.00
CA ASP A 46 27.24 -1.68 0.54
C ASP A 46 26.35 -2.26 -0.57
N ILE A 47 26.90 -3.07 -1.48
CA ILE A 47 26.13 -3.78 -2.52
C ILE A 47 25.18 -4.80 -1.88
N ALA A 48 25.65 -5.56 -0.89
CA ALA A 48 24.81 -6.54 -0.19
C ALA A 48 23.66 -5.86 0.56
N ARG A 49 23.92 -4.74 1.24
CA ARG A 49 22.91 -3.90 1.91
C ARG A 49 21.89 -3.36 0.91
N MET A 50 22.34 -2.80 -0.21
CA MET A 50 21.47 -2.32 -1.29
C MET A 50 20.53 -3.42 -1.80
N GLN A 51 21.05 -4.62 -2.07
CA GLN A 51 20.23 -5.75 -2.51
C GLN A 51 19.21 -6.19 -1.44
N GLN A 52 19.59 -6.16 -0.16
CA GLN A 52 18.65 -6.44 0.93
C GLN A 52 17.54 -5.38 1.01
N ASN A 53 17.88 -4.10 0.88
CA ASN A 53 16.90 -3.01 0.90
C ASN A 53 15.88 -3.14 -0.25
N VAL A 54 16.35 -3.41 -1.47
CA VAL A 54 15.44 -3.62 -2.61
C VAL A 54 14.55 -4.85 -2.43
N ARG A 55 15.06 -5.94 -1.83
CA ARG A 55 14.23 -7.13 -1.50
C ARG A 55 13.19 -6.84 -0.43
N MET A 56 13.52 -6.04 0.58
CA MET A 56 12.58 -5.64 1.63
C MET A 56 11.47 -4.73 1.08
N ALA A 57 11.86 -3.78 0.22
CA ALA A 57 10.93 -2.93 -0.52
C ALA A 57 9.93 -3.77 -1.35
N LYS A 58 10.43 -4.72 -2.16
CA LYS A 58 9.61 -5.67 -2.92
C LYS A 58 8.63 -6.40 -2.02
N TYR A 59 9.10 -6.98 -0.91
CA TYR A 59 8.28 -7.81 -0.03
C TYR A 59 7.06 -7.06 0.50
N TYR A 60 7.24 -5.84 1.04
CA TYR A 60 6.11 -5.07 1.57
C TYR A 60 5.15 -4.61 0.48
N ILE A 61 5.69 -4.04 -0.61
CA ILE A 61 4.86 -3.55 -1.72
C ILE A 61 4.05 -4.69 -2.32
N GLU A 62 4.68 -5.83 -2.62
CA GLU A 62 4.00 -7.00 -3.18
C GLU A 62 2.91 -7.54 -2.25
N LYS A 63 3.20 -7.64 -0.94
CA LYS A 63 2.26 -8.15 0.05
C LYS A 63 0.99 -7.29 0.11
N ASP A 64 1.14 -5.97 0.13
CA ASP A 64 0.00 -5.06 0.23
C ASP A 64 -0.72 -4.88 -1.11
N LEU A 65 0.02 -4.88 -2.23
CA LEU A 65 -0.57 -4.84 -3.57
C LEU A 65 -1.54 -5.99 -3.82
N ARG A 66 -1.25 -7.19 -3.32
CA ARG A 66 -2.14 -8.35 -3.44
C ARG A 66 -3.49 -8.18 -2.73
N MET A 67 -3.57 -7.28 -1.75
CA MET A 67 -4.79 -6.97 -0.99
C MET A 67 -5.58 -5.81 -1.58
N THR A 68 -5.01 -5.07 -2.54
CA THR A 68 -5.65 -3.92 -3.20
C THR A 68 -7.08 -4.26 -3.61
N GLY A 69 -8.03 -3.41 -3.25
CA GLY A 69 -9.41 -3.52 -3.71
C GLY A 69 -10.29 -4.50 -2.92
N TYR A 70 -9.71 -5.32 -2.05
CA TYR A 70 -10.48 -6.27 -1.24
C TYR A 70 -11.50 -5.51 -0.36
N GLY A 71 -12.79 -5.81 -0.54
CA GLY A 71 -13.90 -5.23 0.22
C GLY A 71 -14.24 -3.76 -0.05
N VAL A 72 -13.59 -3.10 -1.03
CA VAL A 72 -13.77 -1.65 -1.27
C VAL A 72 -14.23 -1.28 -2.69
N GLN A 73 -14.38 -2.25 -3.59
CA GLN A 73 -14.58 -2.02 -5.02
C GLN A 73 -15.75 -1.07 -5.37
N THR A 74 -16.94 -1.32 -4.82
CA THR A 74 -18.14 -0.51 -5.07
C THR A 74 -18.50 0.36 -3.87
N LEU A 75 -17.59 0.43 -2.89
CA LEU A 75 -17.83 1.06 -1.60
C LEU A 75 -17.72 2.58 -1.72
N ALA A 76 -18.79 3.28 -1.37
CA ALA A 76 -18.79 4.72 -1.27
C ALA A 76 -18.97 5.20 0.20
N PHE A 77 -18.41 6.37 0.48
CA PHE A 77 -18.58 7.09 1.73
C PHE A 77 -18.84 8.57 1.41
N ASP A 78 -19.79 9.19 2.10
CA ASP A 78 -20.19 10.58 1.86
C ASP A 78 -20.55 10.86 0.38
N GLY A 79 -21.06 9.83 -0.32
CA GLY A 79 -21.40 9.88 -1.73
C GLY A 79 -20.22 9.89 -2.70
N GLN A 80 -18.99 9.64 -2.24
CA GLN A 80 -17.81 9.44 -3.06
C GLN A 80 -17.33 8.00 -2.98
N LEU A 81 -16.93 7.42 -4.12
CA LEU A 81 -16.32 6.09 -4.14
C LEU A 81 -14.98 6.12 -3.38
N ILE A 82 -14.79 5.14 -2.51
CA ILE A 82 -13.52 4.90 -1.85
C ILE A 82 -12.60 4.26 -2.89
N LYS A 83 -11.57 5.02 -3.29
CA LYS A 83 -10.64 4.52 -4.29
C LYS A 83 -9.80 3.38 -3.71
N PRO A 84 -9.81 2.19 -4.34
CA PRO A 84 -9.00 1.06 -3.92
C PRO A 84 -7.51 1.28 -4.20
N LEU A 85 -7.23 2.17 -5.15
CA LEU A 85 -5.90 2.55 -5.58
C LEU A 85 -5.89 4.05 -5.88
N THR A 86 -4.88 4.75 -5.41
CA THR A 86 -4.57 6.12 -5.83
C THR A 86 -3.12 6.15 -6.28
N PHE A 87 -2.89 6.70 -7.47
CA PHE A 87 -1.57 6.81 -8.05
C PHE A 87 -1.27 8.26 -8.40
N LYS A 88 -0.01 8.66 -8.21
CA LYS A 88 0.48 9.95 -8.68
C LYS A 88 1.86 9.78 -9.30
N ASN A 89 1.91 10.00 -10.62
CA ASN A 89 3.13 9.99 -11.40
C ASN A 89 4.02 11.19 -11.05
N ASN A 90 5.33 10.97 -10.99
CA ASN A 90 6.36 12.02 -11.00
C ASN A 90 6.09 13.11 -9.97
N THR A 91 5.86 12.69 -8.72
CA THR A 91 5.45 13.59 -7.65
C THR A 91 6.46 14.72 -7.47
N GLN A 92 5.99 15.96 -7.58
CA GLN A 92 6.82 17.17 -7.46
C GLN A 92 6.23 18.16 -6.45
N GLY A 93 7.08 18.97 -5.84
CA GLY A 93 6.69 20.05 -4.93
C GLY A 93 6.22 19.59 -3.54
N ASP A 94 6.13 18.29 -3.28
CA ASP A 94 5.85 17.76 -1.96
C ASP A 94 7.10 17.85 -1.06
N SER A 95 6.90 18.39 0.15
CA SER A 95 7.97 18.55 1.15
C SER A 95 8.48 17.23 1.74
N LYS A 96 7.68 16.17 1.68
CA LYS A 96 7.96 14.84 2.22
C LYS A 96 8.51 13.89 1.16
N VAL A 97 7.95 13.92 -0.05
CA VAL A 97 8.23 12.96 -1.12
C VAL A 97 9.43 13.38 -1.96
N HIS A 98 10.28 12.45 -2.38
CA HIS A 98 11.35 12.70 -3.35
C HIS A 98 10.76 13.19 -4.68
N ASN A 99 11.47 14.03 -5.41
CA ASN A 99 10.94 14.50 -6.70
C ASN A 99 11.06 13.39 -7.75
N ASP A 100 10.20 13.45 -8.76
CA ASP A 100 10.27 12.63 -9.98
C ASP A 100 10.20 11.12 -9.70
N THR A 101 9.51 10.76 -8.60
CA THR A 101 9.19 9.39 -8.24
C THR A 101 7.69 9.23 -8.10
N ASP A 102 7.23 8.00 -8.27
CA ASP A 102 5.83 7.67 -8.12
C ASP A 102 5.41 7.50 -6.67
N THR A 103 4.13 7.81 -6.42
CA THR A 103 3.48 7.46 -5.17
C THR A 103 2.25 6.62 -5.41
N LEU A 104 2.03 5.69 -4.50
CA LEU A 104 0.93 4.75 -4.55
C LEU A 104 0.21 4.73 -3.22
N SER A 105 -1.11 4.78 -3.24
CA SER A 105 -1.94 4.47 -2.09
C SER A 105 -2.82 3.29 -2.44
N ILE A 106 -2.94 2.35 -1.52
CA ILE A 106 -3.75 1.14 -1.64
C ILE A 106 -4.77 1.17 -0.52
N THR A 107 -6.02 0.84 -0.82
CA THR A 107 -7.10 0.73 0.16
C THR A 107 -7.74 -0.65 0.09
N TYR A 108 -8.02 -1.24 1.25
CA TYR A 108 -8.74 -2.50 1.38
C TYR A 108 -9.43 -2.59 2.75
N VAL A 109 -10.35 -3.54 2.91
CA VAL A 109 -11.00 -3.87 4.19
C VAL A 109 -10.23 -5.00 4.89
N ASP A 110 -9.84 -4.79 6.14
CA ASP A 110 -9.29 -5.82 7.04
C ASP A 110 -10.29 -6.07 8.18
N ASP A 111 -11.04 -7.17 8.07
CA ASP A 111 -12.08 -7.53 9.03
C ASP A 111 -11.51 -7.84 10.43
N ASP A 112 -10.23 -8.25 10.52
CA ASP A 112 -9.55 -8.53 11.79
C ASP A 112 -9.02 -7.24 12.44
N GLU A 113 -8.62 -6.23 11.64
CA GLU A 113 -8.13 -4.93 12.13
C GLU A 113 -9.25 -4.06 12.70
N GLY A 114 -10.52 -4.32 12.34
CA GLY A 114 -11.68 -3.59 12.84
C GLY A 114 -11.81 -3.61 14.38
N GLY A 115 -11.32 -4.65 15.07
CA GLY A 115 -11.26 -4.62 16.53
C GLY A 115 -12.62 -4.56 17.24
N CYS A 116 -13.72 -4.92 16.55
CA CYS A 116 -15.03 -5.06 17.20
C CYS A 116 -15.14 -6.30 18.09
N GLY A 117 -14.05 -7.07 18.29
CA GLY A 117 -14.03 -8.33 19.04
C GLY A 117 -14.76 -8.27 20.39
N SER A 118 -15.05 -9.44 20.98
CA SER A 118 -15.84 -9.56 22.22
C SER A 118 -15.26 -8.68 23.34
N THR A 119 -15.88 -7.51 23.58
CA THR A 119 -15.47 -6.62 24.65
C THR A 119 -15.75 -7.28 25.99
N PRO A 120 -14.83 -7.21 26.97
CA PRO A 120 -15.15 -7.55 28.35
C PRO A 120 -16.09 -6.47 28.92
N GLY A 121 -17.40 -6.66 28.79
CA GLY A 121 -18.44 -5.69 29.16
C GLY A 121 -19.86 -6.24 29.09
N ALA A 122 -20.87 -5.38 29.36
CA ALA A 122 -22.29 -5.75 29.41
C ALA A 122 -22.99 -5.79 28.03
N ASN A 123 -22.43 -5.12 27.02
CA ASN A 123 -23.01 -5.03 25.67
C ASN A 123 -22.37 -6.04 24.71
N ARG A 124 -23.18 -6.58 23.80
CA ARG A 124 -22.75 -7.50 22.72
C ARG A 124 -21.81 -6.82 21.73
N SER A 125 -20.99 -7.60 21.02
CA SER A 125 -20.20 -7.07 19.90
C SER A 125 -21.11 -6.63 18.76
N CYS A 126 -20.79 -5.51 18.12
CA CYS A 126 -21.48 -5.09 16.90
C CYS A 126 -21.23 -6.03 15.70
N ALA A 127 -20.13 -6.79 15.72
CA ALA A 127 -19.87 -7.82 14.71
C ALA A 127 -20.86 -8.99 14.79
N ASP A 128 -21.52 -9.18 15.93
CA ASP A 128 -22.54 -10.24 16.12
C ASP A 128 -23.94 -9.81 15.65
N LEU A 129 -24.10 -8.57 15.15
CA LEU A 129 -25.40 -8.10 14.67
C LEU A 129 -25.84 -8.88 13.43
N PRO A 130 -27.12 -9.32 13.38
CA PRO A 130 -27.61 -10.04 12.21
C PRO A 130 -27.68 -9.12 11.00
N GLN A 131 -27.39 -9.66 9.82
CA GLN A 131 -27.62 -8.94 8.57
C GLN A 131 -29.13 -8.70 8.36
N LEU A 132 -29.45 -7.51 7.89
CA LEU A 132 -30.80 -7.09 7.58
C LEU A 132 -31.00 -7.04 6.06
N LEU A 133 -32.25 -7.19 5.65
CA LEU A 133 -32.70 -7.03 4.28
C LEU A 133 -33.65 -5.85 4.21
N LEU A 134 -33.38 -4.94 3.28
CA LEU A 134 -34.32 -3.88 2.92
C LEU A 134 -35.63 -4.49 2.40
N GLN A 135 -36.77 -3.95 2.82
CA GLN A 135 -38.11 -4.41 2.46
C GLN A 135 -38.94 -3.31 1.82
N GLY A 136 -39.45 -3.61 0.62
CA GLY A 136 -40.35 -2.75 -0.13
C GLY A 136 -39.70 -1.46 -0.62
N GLU A 137 -40.25 -0.90 -1.69
CA GLU A 137 -39.83 0.40 -2.18
C GLU A 137 -40.65 1.50 -1.46
N LYS A 138 -39.95 2.38 -0.75
CA LYS A 138 -40.51 3.65 -0.23
C LYS A 138 -40.05 4.81 -1.10
N PRO A 139 -40.65 6.02 -0.97
CA PRO A 139 -40.12 7.20 -1.65
C PRO A 139 -38.62 7.36 -1.37
N PRO A 140 -37.78 7.68 -2.37
CA PRO A 140 -36.33 7.84 -2.19
C PRO A 140 -35.96 8.84 -1.09
N THR A 141 -36.84 9.82 -0.83
CA THR A 141 -36.70 10.85 0.20
C THR A 141 -37.07 10.40 1.60
N SER A 142 -37.56 9.17 1.79
CA SER A 142 -37.94 8.66 3.11
C SER A 142 -36.71 8.45 3.99
N THR A 143 -36.76 8.98 5.22
CA THR A 143 -35.72 8.80 6.24
C THR A 143 -35.90 7.53 7.06
N VAL A 144 -36.91 6.72 6.74
CA VAL A 144 -37.24 5.46 7.41
C VAL A 144 -37.40 4.38 6.35
N ALA A 145 -36.74 3.26 6.56
CA ALA A 145 -36.78 2.08 5.72
C ALA A 145 -37.36 0.90 6.50
N GLU A 146 -38.17 0.08 5.83
CA GLU A 146 -38.66 -1.18 6.37
C GLU A 146 -37.60 -2.26 6.13
N VAL A 147 -37.38 -3.13 7.12
CA VAL A 147 -36.33 -4.15 7.09
C VAL A 147 -36.80 -5.46 7.72
N LYS A 148 -36.24 -6.57 7.24
CA LYS A 148 -36.38 -7.91 7.86
C LYS A 148 -35.01 -8.50 8.16
N VAL A 149 -34.93 -9.43 9.10
CA VAL A 149 -33.71 -10.22 9.32
C VAL A 149 -33.55 -11.21 8.18
N TYR A 150 -32.33 -11.34 7.66
CA TYR A 150 -31.98 -12.43 6.75
C TYR A 150 -31.96 -13.75 7.55
N MET A 151 -33.00 -14.60 7.47
CA MET A 151 -33.11 -15.84 8.27
C MET A 151 -32.37 -17.01 7.62
N LYS A 152 -31.63 -17.85 8.36
CA LYS A 152 -32.22 -19.01 9.08
C LYS A 152 -31.61 -19.37 10.45
N ASP A 153 -30.38 -18.96 10.76
CA ASP A 153 -29.68 -19.37 12.01
C ASP A 153 -29.13 -18.17 12.84
N HIS A 154 -29.63 -16.96 12.58
CA HIS A 154 -29.12 -15.73 13.18
C HIS A 154 -29.96 -15.21 14.36
N PRO A 155 -29.35 -14.44 15.28
CA PRO A 155 -30.03 -13.79 16.41
C PRO A 155 -31.16 -12.82 16.01
N PRO A 156 -32.08 -12.48 16.94
CA PRO A 156 -33.25 -11.67 16.63
C PRO A 156 -32.90 -10.22 16.26
N TYR A 157 -33.74 -9.61 15.42
CA TYR A 157 -33.67 -8.19 15.02
C TYR A 157 -33.49 -7.23 16.21
N SER A 158 -34.08 -7.58 17.37
CA SER A 158 -34.07 -6.76 18.57
C SER A 158 -32.66 -6.34 18.99
N TRP A 159 -31.61 -7.07 18.60
CA TRP A 159 -30.23 -6.73 18.91
C TRP A 159 -29.77 -5.40 18.31
N TRP A 160 -30.27 -5.02 17.12
CA TRP A 160 -30.02 -3.69 16.56
C TRP A 160 -30.66 -2.57 17.40
N ALA A 161 -31.76 -2.87 18.10
CA ALA A 161 -32.45 -1.91 18.98
C ALA A 161 -31.92 -1.91 20.42
N GLU A 162 -31.42 -3.05 20.90
CA GLU A 162 -30.77 -3.21 22.21
C GLU A 162 -29.40 -2.51 22.28
N GLY A 163 -28.75 -2.34 21.13
CA GLY A 163 -27.44 -1.73 21.01
C GLY A 163 -26.29 -2.74 21.07
N CYS A 164 -25.11 -2.27 20.70
CA CYS A 164 -23.88 -3.06 20.68
C CYS A 164 -22.64 -2.18 20.93
N SER A 165 -21.49 -2.81 21.13
CA SER A 165 -20.20 -2.13 21.31
C SER A 165 -19.20 -2.56 20.23
N CYS A 166 -18.42 -1.61 19.73
CA CYS A 166 -17.25 -1.89 18.88
C CYS A 166 -16.16 -0.83 19.11
N GLY A 167 -14.90 -1.25 19.23
CA GLY A 167 -13.76 -0.33 19.31
C GLY A 167 -13.79 0.63 20.52
N GLY A 168 -14.50 0.25 21.60
CA GLY A 168 -14.71 1.10 22.77
C GLY A 168 -15.82 2.15 22.63
N VAL A 169 -16.58 2.11 21.52
CA VAL A 169 -17.77 2.92 21.29
C VAL A 169 -19.01 2.06 21.50
N ASP A 170 -19.90 2.51 22.39
CA ASP A 170 -21.22 1.92 22.58
C ASP A 170 -22.24 2.65 21.71
N TYR A 171 -22.97 1.88 20.91
CA TYR A 171 -24.06 2.32 20.05
C TYR A 171 -25.37 1.86 20.69
N ASP A 172 -25.88 2.62 21.65
CA ASP A 172 -27.12 2.36 22.37
C ASP A 172 -28.01 3.61 22.43
N SER A 173 -29.30 3.44 22.72
CA SER A 173 -30.20 4.60 22.85
C SER A 173 -29.79 5.48 24.04
N PRO A 174 -29.66 6.82 23.91
CA PRO A 174 -30.04 7.66 22.76
C PRO A 174 -28.90 7.97 21.77
N LYS A 175 -27.70 7.42 21.97
CA LYS A 175 -26.52 7.61 21.11
C LYS A 175 -26.57 6.68 19.89
N PHE A 176 -27.42 7.03 18.94
CA PHE A 176 -27.48 6.34 17.64
C PHE A 176 -26.48 6.91 16.64
N GLY A 177 -25.90 6.03 15.83
CA GLY A 177 -24.90 6.37 14.81
C GLY A 177 -24.16 5.15 14.28
N PHE A 178 -24.85 4.03 14.11
CA PHE A 178 -24.19 2.82 13.59
C PHE A 178 -23.74 3.11 12.16
N GLN A 179 -22.47 2.89 11.89
CA GLN A 179 -22.03 2.72 10.52
C GLN A 179 -22.52 1.36 10.05
N ALA A 180 -23.15 1.35 8.89
CA ALA A 180 -23.61 0.13 8.25
C ALA A 180 -23.19 0.15 6.78
N LEU A 181 -22.89 -1.03 6.27
CA LEU A 181 -22.68 -1.25 4.85
C LEU A 181 -24.02 -1.67 4.25
N ILE A 182 -24.57 -0.84 3.37
CA ILE A 182 -25.65 -1.26 2.47
C ILE A 182 -25.04 -1.76 1.16
N THR A 183 -25.54 -2.86 0.61
CA THR A 183 -25.09 -3.42 -0.67
C THR A 183 -26.31 -3.88 -1.46
N SER A 184 -26.36 -3.50 -2.74
CA SER A 184 -27.43 -3.92 -3.65
C SER A 184 -27.43 -5.45 -3.82
N PRO A 185 -28.57 -6.09 -4.15
CA PRO A 185 -28.66 -7.55 -4.32
C PRO A 185 -27.71 -8.11 -5.38
N ASP A 186 -27.33 -7.28 -6.35
CA ASP A 186 -26.41 -7.60 -7.44
C ASP A 186 -24.95 -7.20 -7.14
N GLY A 187 -24.64 -6.68 -5.95
CA GLY A 187 -23.30 -6.24 -5.56
C GLY A 187 -22.77 -4.97 -6.26
N SER A 188 -23.51 -4.46 -7.25
CA SER A 188 -23.06 -3.35 -8.10
C SER A 188 -22.89 -2.01 -7.39
N LYS A 189 -23.50 -1.85 -6.20
CA LYS A 189 -23.47 -0.61 -5.42
C LYS A 189 -23.39 -0.90 -3.94
N SER A 190 -22.44 -0.25 -3.27
CA SER A 190 -22.33 -0.31 -1.82
C SER A 190 -22.04 1.08 -1.23
N ASP A 191 -22.70 1.42 -0.12
CA ASP A 191 -22.44 2.67 0.60
C ASP A 191 -22.26 2.37 2.09
N ILE A 192 -21.33 3.09 2.71
CA ILE A 192 -21.30 3.25 4.16
C ILE A 192 -22.36 4.30 4.51
N VAL A 193 -23.35 3.88 5.28
CA VAL A 193 -24.47 4.70 5.73
C VAL A 193 -24.51 4.77 7.25
N PHE A 194 -25.13 5.82 7.76
CA PHE A 194 -25.30 6.03 9.20
C PHE A 194 -26.74 5.74 9.60
N VAL A 195 -26.92 4.74 10.46
CA VAL A 195 -28.22 4.43 11.07
C VAL A 195 -28.42 5.34 12.27
N THR A 196 -29.47 6.16 12.21
CA THR A 196 -29.80 7.18 13.21
C THR A 196 -30.89 6.73 14.18
N GLY A 197 -31.50 5.56 13.96
CA GLY A 197 -32.48 4.99 14.87
C GLY A 197 -32.97 3.64 14.41
N VAL A 198 -33.39 2.81 15.37
CA VAL A 198 -33.90 1.47 15.12
C VAL A 198 -35.21 1.31 15.89
N SER A 199 -36.25 0.86 15.20
CA SER A 199 -37.54 0.50 15.83
C SER A 199 -37.81 -0.97 15.56
N ALA A 200 -37.60 -1.79 16.59
CA ALA A 200 -37.95 -3.21 16.57
C ALA A 200 -39.43 -3.38 16.86
N LYS A 201 -40.18 -3.97 15.93
CA LYS A 201 -41.56 -4.39 16.18
C LYS A 201 -41.60 -5.87 16.56
N LYS A 202 -42.70 -6.27 17.23
CA LYS A 202 -42.97 -7.67 17.54
C LYS A 202 -43.12 -8.48 16.25
N GLU A 203 -42.87 -9.79 16.36
CA GLU A 203 -43.03 -10.77 15.29
C GLU A 203 -44.38 -10.60 14.56
N GLY A 204 -44.35 -10.44 13.24
CA GLY A 204 -45.54 -10.17 12.40
C GLY A 204 -45.77 -8.70 12.00
N SER A 205 -44.84 -7.78 12.28
CA SER A 205 -44.84 -6.41 11.77
C SER A 205 -43.44 -5.99 11.33
N ASP A 206 -43.36 -5.18 10.28
CA ASP A 206 -42.07 -4.75 9.73
C ASP A 206 -41.34 -3.83 10.71
N SER A 207 -40.12 -4.24 11.04
CA SER A 207 -39.17 -3.41 11.78
C SER A 207 -38.64 -2.31 10.89
N THR A 208 -38.25 -1.18 11.48
CA THR A 208 -37.79 -0.05 10.70
C THR A 208 -36.43 0.45 11.17
N ILE A 209 -35.63 0.90 10.21
CA ILE A 209 -34.39 1.62 10.44
C ILE A 209 -34.56 3.05 9.93
N SER A 210 -34.10 4.01 10.72
CA SER A 210 -34.06 5.42 10.36
C SER A 210 -32.66 5.79 9.90
N ASN A 211 -32.58 6.46 8.76
CA ASN A 211 -31.37 7.05 8.20
C ASN A 211 -31.78 8.39 7.56
N GLY A 212 -31.54 9.49 8.29
CA GLY A 212 -31.75 10.83 7.75
C GLY A 212 -30.72 11.14 6.66
N PRO A 213 -30.97 12.10 5.76
CA PRO A 213 -30.06 12.43 4.64
C PRO A 213 -28.71 13.03 5.09
N ASN A 214 -28.60 13.44 6.35
CA ASN A 214 -27.37 13.88 6.97
C ASN A 214 -27.25 13.23 8.35
N PHE A 215 -26.02 12.91 8.74
CA PHE A 215 -25.69 12.44 10.08
C PHE A 215 -24.62 13.34 10.67
N THR A 216 -24.88 13.90 11.85
CA THR A 216 -23.89 14.65 12.62
C THR A 216 -23.30 13.73 13.68
N ALA A 217 -22.02 13.38 13.52
CA ALA A 217 -21.31 12.54 14.46
C ALA A 217 -21.07 13.27 15.80
N LEU A 218 -20.62 12.52 16.81
CA LEU A 218 -20.38 13.06 18.17
C LEU A 218 -19.27 14.13 18.21
N ASP A 219 -18.41 14.19 17.20
CA ASP A 219 -17.37 15.20 17.01
C ASP A 219 -17.90 16.51 16.37
N GLY A 220 -19.18 16.56 16.01
CA GLY A 220 -19.84 17.70 15.38
C GLY A 220 -19.69 17.76 13.85
N VAL A 221 -18.99 16.82 13.23
CA VAL A 221 -18.86 16.73 11.76
C VAL A 221 -20.15 16.15 11.18
N THR A 222 -20.65 16.77 10.10
CA THR A 222 -21.85 16.33 9.40
C THR A 222 -21.48 15.67 8.09
N TYR A 223 -21.91 14.42 7.94
CA TYR A 223 -21.73 13.60 6.74
C TYR A 223 -23.04 13.52 5.97
N SER A 224 -22.95 13.52 4.63
CA SER A 224 -24.07 13.16 3.79
C SER A 224 -24.32 11.66 3.91
N ASN A 225 -25.58 11.30 4.05
CA ASN A 225 -26.00 9.93 4.26
C ASN A 225 -26.90 9.53 3.10
N LYS A 226 -26.53 8.48 2.37
CA LYS A 226 -27.37 7.96 1.28
C LYS A 226 -28.62 7.33 1.88
N GLN A 227 -29.77 7.74 1.37
CA GLN A 227 -31.04 7.26 1.92
C GLN A 227 -31.21 5.79 1.59
N LEU A 228 -31.48 4.93 2.59
CA LEU A 228 -31.61 3.49 2.36
C LEU A 228 -32.61 3.14 1.26
N ASN A 229 -33.65 3.95 1.09
CA ASN A 229 -34.70 3.75 0.08
C ASN A 229 -34.26 4.11 -1.35
N THR A 230 -33.03 4.57 -1.58
CA THR A 230 -32.46 4.68 -2.94
C THR A 230 -31.89 3.36 -3.45
N TYR A 231 -31.85 2.35 -2.59
CA TYR A 231 -31.41 1.00 -2.91
C TYR A 231 -32.60 0.08 -3.21
N PRO A 232 -32.44 -0.90 -4.11
CA PRO A 232 -33.52 -1.81 -4.49
C PRO A 232 -33.93 -2.74 -3.33
N ASP A 233 -35.17 -3.24 -3.38
CA ASP A 233 -35.67 -4.25 -2.44
C ASP A 233 -34.73 -5.48 -2.40
N GLY A 234 -34.53 -6.01 -1.18
CA GLY A 234 -33.60 -7.12 -0.95
C GLY A 234 -32.13 -6.70 -0.78
N SER A 235 -31.79 -5.42 -0.83
CA SER A 235 -30.45 -4.94 -0.47
C SER A 235 -30.09 -5.35 0.96
N THR A 236 -28.84 -5.79 1.16
CA THR A 236 -28.37 -6.22 2.47
C THR A 236 -27.82 -5.05 3.26
N ILE A 237 -28.08 -5.01 4.55
CA ILE A 237 -27.54 -4.02 5.50
C ILE A 237 -26.83 -4.78 6.61
N SER A 238 -25.52 -4.57 6.72
CA SER A 238 -24.67 -5.16 7.75
C SER A 238 -24.00 -4.06 8.57
N PHE A 239 -23.71 -4.32 9.84
CA PHE A 239 -22.84 -3.42 10.60
C PHE A 239 -21.49 -3.29 9.89
N PHE A 240 -20.94 -2.08 9.82
CA PHE A 240 -19.64 -1.81 9.23
C PHE A 240 -18.83 -0.96 10.18
N ASN A 241 -17.53 -1.23 10.26
CA ASN A 241 -16.63 -0.46 11.09
C ASN A 241 -15.61 0.21 10.20
N SER A 242 -15.62 1.54 10.11
CA SER A 242 -14.64 2.27 9.30
C SER A 242 -13.18 2.02 9.70
N ASN A 243 -12.90 1.53 10.91
CA ASN A 243 -11.54 1.17 11.31
C ASN A 243 -11.01 -0.09 10.61
N SER A 244 -11.88 -0.92 10.01
CA SER A 244 -11.43 -2.01 9.13
C SER A 244 -10.94 -1.49 7.78
N LEU A 245 -11.18 -0.23 7.40
CA LEU A 245 -10.61 0.35 6.18
C LEU A 245 -9.13 0.66 6.39
N VAL A 246 -8.29 -0.13 5.76
CA VAL A 246 -6.85 0.03 5.78
C VAL A 246 -6.43 0.81 4.55
N ASN A 247 -5.78 1.95 4.77
CA ASN A 247 -5.12 2.71 3.72
C ASN A 247 -3.59 2.67 3.90
N ILE A 248 -2.90 2.22 2.86
CA ILE A 248 -1.45 2.06 2.83
C ILE A 248 -0.86 2.94 1.74
N GLY A 249 -0.05 3.92 2.12
CA GLY A 249 0.70 4.78 1.21
C GLY A 249 2.16 4.35 1.05
N TYR A 250 2.67 4.37 -0.17
CA TYR A 250 4.06 4.15 -0.54
C TYR A 250 4.62 5.38 -1.24
N TYR A 251 5.77 5.84 -0.76
CA TYR A 251 6.52 6.93 -1.37
C TYR A 251 7.98 6.89 -0.92
N ILE A 252 8.88 7.44 -1.73
CA ILE A 252 10.27 7.68 -1.31
C ILE A 252 10.33 9.06 -0.66
N ASP A 253 10.96 9.19 0.51
CA ASP A 253 11.17 10.49 1.13
C ASP A 253 12.41 11.22 0.59
N LYS A 254 12.58 12.51 0.92
CA LYS A 254 13.76 13.31 0.52
C LYS A 254 15.12 12.72 0.93
N LYS A 255 15.16 11.73 1.82
CA LYS A 255 16.38 11.04 2.27
C LYS A 255 16.60 9.70 1.57
N ASN A 256 15.82 9.36 0.55
CA ASN A 256 15.85 8.05 -0.14
C ASN A 256 15.42 6.89 0.74
N TYR A 257 14.51 7.16 1.70
CA TYR A 257 13.85 6.12 2.45
C TYR A 257 12.52 5.79 1.80
N LEU A 258 12.31 4.51 1.48
CA LEU A 258 10.99 4.04 1.14
C LEU A 258 10.12 4.04 2.41
N ARG A 259 9.05 4.80 2.35
CA ARG A 259 8.04 4.92 3.39
C ARG A 259 6.85 4.04 3.07
N ARG A 260 6.40 3.30 4.08
CA ARG A 260 5.10 2.65 4.13
C ARG A 260 4.27 3.37 5.19
N SER A 261 3.28 4.14 4.75
CA SER A 261 2.37 4.89 5.59
C SER A 261 1.11 4.07 5.86
N VAL A 262 0.81 3.80 7.12
CA VAL A 262 -0.45 3.14 7.52
C VAL A 262 -1.14 4.00 8.56
N ALA A 263 -2.42 4.30 8.35
CA ALA A 263 -3.20 5.18 9.22
C ALA A 263 -2.47 6.52 9.52
N GLY A 264 -1.83 7.10 8.50
CA GLY A 264 -1.05 8.34 8.59
C GLY A 264 0.35 8.21 9.19
N ASN A 265 0.74 7.03 9.69
CA ASN A 265 2.07 6.79 10.27
C ASN A 265 3.06 6.27 9.22
N ALA A 266 4.00 7.12 8.80
CA ALA A 266 4.99 6.82 7.76
C ALA A 266 6.23 6.09 8.30
N ASN A 267 6.20 4.76 8.27
CA ASN A 267 7.31 3.91 8.69
C ASN A 267 8.37 3.76 7.59
N LYS A 268 9.65 3.81 7.96
CA LYS A 268 10.75 3.51 7.06
C LYS A 268 10.88 2.00 6.90
N ILE A 269 10.72 1.49 5.69
CA ILE A 269 10.85 0.04 5.40
C ILE A 269 12.14 -0.30 4.66
N SER A 270 12.74 0.64 3.92
CA SER A 270 13.98 0.41 3.20
C SER A 270 14.76 1.71 3.03
N GLU A 271 16.08 1.60 2.89
CA GLU A 271 17.00 2.72 2.74
C GLU A 271 17.67 2.73 1.38
N ASN A 272 18.13 3.90 0.95
CA ASN A 272 18.85 4.10 -0.30
C ASN A 272 18.06 3.58 -1.52
N ILE A 273 16.73 3.75 -1.48
CA ILE A 273 15.87 3.59 -2.64
C ILE A 273 15.87 4.93 -3.36
N GLU A 274 16.50 4.94 -4.53
CA GLU A 274 16.65 6.14 -5.34
C GLU A 274 15.38 6.46 -6.11
N ASP A 275 14.68 5.42 -6.57
CA ASP A 275 13.50 5.59 -7.41
C ASP A 275 12.55 4.39 -7.33
N ILE A 276 11.27 4.67 -7.52
CA ILE A 276 10.17 3.72 -7.69
C ILE A 276 9.31 4.26 -8.82
N GLN A 277 9.01 3.36 -9.75
CA GLN A 277 8.16 3.62 -10.91
C GLN A 277 7.12 2.51 -11.02
N ILE A 278 5.91 2.86 -11.46
CA ILE A 278 4.76 1.97 -11.41
C ILE A 278 4.05 1.95 -12.76
N GLY A 279 4.01 0.77 -13.39
CA GLY A 279 3.21 0.52 -14.58
C GLY A 279 1.92 -0.22 -14.26
N PHE A 280 0.85 0.09 -14.97
CA PHE A 280 -0.44 -0.57 -14.84
C PHE A 280 -0.75 -1.38 -16.08
N CYS A 281 -1.36 -2.54 -15.91
CA CYS A 281 -1.82 -3.37 -17.02
C CYS A 281 -3.23 -3.88 -16.73
N GLY A 282 -4.09 -3.81 -17.74
CA GLY A 282 -5.54 -4.00 -17.60
C GLY A 282 -6.21 -4.15 -18.95
N ASP A 283 -7.51 -4.49 -18.96
CA ASP A 283 -8.26 -4.63 -20.22
C ASP A 283 -8.66 -3.25 -20.75
N TYR A 284 -7.69 -2.51 -21.30
CA TYR A 284 -7.90 -1.16 -21.83
C TYR A 284 -8.49 -1.18 -23.23
N ASN A 285 -8.24 -2.24 -24.00
CA ASN A 285 -8.70 -2.40 -25.38
C ASN A 285 -10.11 -3.04 -25.48
N GLY A 286 -10.62 -3.63 -24.39
CA GLY A 286 -11.96 -4.20 -24.28
C GLY A 286 -12.14 -5.56 -24.94
N ASP A 287 -11.07 -6.31 -25.18
CA ASP A 287 -11.11 -7.62 -25.83
C ASP A 287 -11.31 -8.79 -24.83
N GLY A 288 -11.33 -8.51 -23.53
CA GLY A 288 -11.52 -9.49 -22.46
C GLY A 288 -10.29 -10.36 -22.18
N VAL A 289 -9.15 -10.06 -22.80
CA VAL A 289 -7.88 -10.76 -22.65
C VAL A 289 -6.85 -9.78 -22.08
N ILE A 290 -5.93 -10.27 -21.25
CA ILE A 290 -4.83 -9.46 -20.72
C ILE A 290 -3.52 -9.92 -21.33
N ASN A 291 -2.94 -9.06 -22.15
CA ASN A 291 -1.68 -9.26 -22.85
C ASN A 291 -0.54 -8.62 -22.06
N LEU A 292 0.15 -9.45 -21.27
CA LEU A 292 1.32 -9.05 -20.48
C LEU A 292 2.61 -8.90 -21.30
N SER A 293 2.55 -9.05 -22.62
CA SER A 293 3.69 -8.93 -23.53
C SER A 293 4.18 -7.49 -23.57
N TYR A 294 5.08 -7.13 -22.65
CA TYR A 294 5.65 -5.79 -22.60
C TYR A 294 6.80 -5.65 -23.60
N ASP A 295 6.68 -4.75 -24.58
CA ASP A 295 7.81 -4.30 -25.40
C ASP A 295 8.37 -2.97 -24.87
N PRO A 296 9.49 -2.98 -24.12
CA PRO A 296 10.10 -1.74 -23.63
C PRO A 296 10.63 -0.83 -24.75
N ALA A 297 10.74 -1.30 -26.00
CA ALA A 297 11.11 -0.49 -27.16
C ALA A 297 9.91 0.21 -27.82
N ASN A 298 8.69 -0.23 -27.53
CA ASN A 298 7.44 0.34 -28.03
C ASN A 298 6.35 0.24 -26.95
N PRO A 299 6.36 1.14 -25.95
CA PRO A 299 5.37 1.16 -24.87
C PRO A 299 3.94 1.46 -25.34
N ASP A 300 3.77 1.88 -26.60
CA ASP A 300 2.48 2.12 -27.27
C ASP A 300 2.10 0.98 -28.24
N ASP A 301 2.66 -0.22 -28.08
CA ASP A 301 2.26 -1.36 -28.90
C ASP A 301 0.79 -1.70 -28.65
N SER A 302 -0.04 -1.53 -29.68
CA SER A 302 -1.46 -1.90 -29.67
C SER A 302 -1.76 -3.37 -29.31
N ASN A 303 -0.74 -4.23 -29.22
CA ASN A 303 -0.87 -5.62 -28.78
C ASN A 303 -0.55 -5.84 -27.30
N ASP A 304 -0.10 -4.82 -26.57
CA ASP A 304 0.09 -4.88 -25.13
C ASP A 304 -0.98 -4.10 -24.38
N ASP A 305 -1.28 -4.57 -23.18
CA ASP A 305 -2.35 -4.03 -22.35
C ASP A 305 -1.80 -3.15 -21.23
N TRP A 306 -0.62 -2.56 -21.44
CA TRP A 306 -0.06 -1.60 -20.50
C TRP A 306 -0.73 -0.24 -20.67
N PHE A 307 -1.00 0.41 -19.55
CA PHE A 307 -1.59 1.72 -19.53
C PHE A 307 -0.61 2.75 -20.09
N ASP A 308 -1.03 3.47 -21.12
CA ASP A 308 -0.30 4.62 -21.65
C ASP A 308 -0.46 5.81 -20.70
N GLU A 309 0.64 6.17 -20.02
CA GLU A 309 0.72 7.29 -19.08
C GLU A 309 0.47 8.66 -19.72
N GLY A 310 0.50 8.78 -21.06
CA GLY A 310 0.03 9.95 -21.79
C GLY A 310 -1.45 10.28 -21.53
N ASN A 311 -2.23 9.30 -21.07
CA ASN A 311 -3.64 9.48 -20.70
C ASN A 311 -3.85 9.98 -19.27
N LEU A 312 -2.79 10.11 -18.47
CA LEU A 312 -2.88 10.65 -17.11
C LEU A 312 -3.38 12.10 -17.12
N VAL A 313 -4.32 12.41 -16.22
CA VAL A 313 -4.80 13.78 -16.02
C VAL A 313 -4.17 14.32 -14.75
N SER A 314 -3.30 15.32 -14.89
CA SER A 314 -2.50 15.87 -13.77
C SER A 314 -1.65 14.82 -13.05
N GLY A 315 -1.22 13.77 -13.76
CA GLY A 315 -0.41 12.68 -13.20
C GLY A 315 -1.20 11.62 -12.43
N GLU A 316 -2.53 11.61 -12.50
CA GLU A 316 -3.39 10.66 -11.78
C GLU A 316 -4.20 9.79 -12.76
N LEU A 317 -4.51 8.56 -12.35
CA LEU A 317 -5.41 7.65 -13.07
C LEU A 317 -6.88 8.10 -12.92
N SER A 318 -7.68 7.89 -13.96
CA SER A 318 -9.14 8.07 -13.86
C SER A 318 -9.79 6.90 -13.11
N ASP A 319 -10.97 7.13 -12.54
CA ASP A 319 -11.72 6.07 -11.84
C ASP A 319 -12.05 4.90 -12.79
N THR A 320 -12.38 5.20 -14.06
CA THR A 320 -12.64 4.19 -15.08
C THR A 320 -11.42 3.38 -15.49
N ASP A 321 -10.21 3.96 -15.37
CA ASP A 321 -8.98 3.23 -15.66
C ASP A 321 -8.55 2.36 -14.48
N ILE A 322 -8.82 2.81 -13.25
CA ILE A 322 -8.55 2.03 -12.03
C ILE A 322 -9.35 0.72 -12.06
N GLU A 323 -10.62 0.78 -12.46
CA GLU A 323 -11.49 -0.40 -12.59
C GLU A 323 -10.98 -1.44 -13.60
N LYS A 324 -10.17 -1.04 -14.58
CA LYS A 324 -9.62 -1.93 -15.62
C LYS A 324 -8.32 -2.60 -15.21
N ILE A 325 -7.65 -2.13 -14.16
CA ILE A 325 -6.35 -2.67 -13.73
C ILE A 325 -6.50 -4.12 -13.29
N ARG A 326 -5.61 -4.98 -13.78
CA ARG A 326 -5.48 -6.41 -13.39
C ARG A 326 -4.10 -6.73 -12.84
N PHE A 327 -3.07 -6.05 -13.35
CA PHE A 327 -1.69 -6.23 -12.95
C PHE A 327 -1.03 -4.88 -12.71
N ILE A 328 -0.14 -4.85 -11.73
CA ILE A 328 0.69 -3.69 -11.41
C ILE A 328 2.15 -4.13 -11.46
N ARG A 329 2.96 -3.48 -12.31
CA ARG A 329 4.41 -3.63 -12.31
C ARG A 329 5.02 -2.55 -11.47
N VAL A 330 5.90 -2.95 -10.57
CA VAL A 330 6.67 -2.03 -9.74
C VAL A 330 8.14 -2.22 -10.06
N THR A 331 8.78 -1.12 -10.43
CA THR A 331 10.19 -1.05 -10.77
C THR A 331 10.90 -0.22 -9.71
N ILE A 332 11.78 -0.87 -8.95
CA ILE A 332 12.51 -0.28 -7.81
C ILE A 332 13.99 -0.15 -8.17
N LEU A 333 14.53 1.06 -8.01
CA LEU A 333 15.95 1.35 -8.17
C LEU A 333 16.59 1.61 -6.80
N GLY A 334 17.37 0.65 -6.32
CA GLY A 334 18.24 0.83 -5.15
C GLY A 334 19.61 1.36 -5.57
N ARG A 335 20.25 2.13 -4.68
CA ARG A 335 21.64 2.57 -4.81
C ARG A 335 22.48 2.29 -3.57
N THR A 336 23.80 2.33 -3.71
CA THR A 336 24.71 2.28 -2.55
C THR A 336 24.55 3.50 -1.65
N SER A 337 24.86 3.32 -0.36
CA SER A 337 24.75 4.39 0.64
C SER A 337 25.71 5.57 0.40
N ARG A 338 26.76 5.33 -0.38
CA ARG A 338 27.86 6.26 -0.64
C ARG A 338 28.26 6.24 -2.11
N GLU A 339 28.80 7.38 -2.55
CA GLU A 339 29.46 7.57 -3.84
C GLU A 339 30.87 6.97 -3.81
N TYR A 340 31.26 6.30 -4.90
CA TYR A 340 32.58 5.72 -5.11
C TYR A 340 33.28 6.41 -6.27
N LYS A 341 34.14 7.39 -5.96
CA LYS A 341 34.87 8.21 -6.94
C LYS A 341 36.02 7.42 -7.59
N GLY A 342 36.22 7.61 -8.89
CA GLY A 342 37.45 7.20 -9.59
C GLY A 342 37.43 5.83 -10.28
N GLY A 343 36.28 5.38 -10.79
CA GLY A 343 36.21 4.14 -11.59
C GLY A 343 34.82 3.71 -12.06
N ILE A 344 33.75 4.37 -11.61
CA ILE A 344 32.38 4.01 -11.95
C ILE A 344 31.82 4.99 -12.99
N THR A 345 31.45 4.44 -14.15
CA THR A 345 30.76 5.15 -15.24
C THR A 345 29.25 4.92 -15.21
N SER A 346 28.73 4.23 -14.19
CA SER A 346 27.31 3.97 -14.03
C SER A 346 26.54 5.26 -13.79
N LYS A 347 25.53 5.49 -14.63
CA LYS A 347 24.53 6.55 -14.49
C LYS A 347 23.20 5.95 -14.05
N ARG A 348 22.27 6.78 -13.58
CA ARG A 348 20.89 6.34 -13.33
C ARG A 348 20.28 5.86 -14.67
N PRO A 349 19.84 4.59 -14.76
CA PRO A 349 19.16 4.10 -15.95
C PRO A 349 17.81 4.80 -16.12
N GLY A 350 17.29 4.82 -17.34
CA GLY A 350 15.88 5.15 -17.56
C GLY A 350 15.04 3.97 -17.11
N ILE A 351 13.93 4.24 -16.43
CA ILE A 351 13.03 3.22 -15.88
C ILE A 351 11.60 3.70 -16.05
N GLU A 352 10.74 2.87 -16.63
CA GLU A 352 9.39 3.26 -17.04
C GLU A 352 9.41 4.62 -17.78
N ASP A 353 8.65 5.61 -17.32
CA ASP A 353 8.57 6.96 -17.89
C ASP A 353 9.72 7.90 -17.43
N HIS A 354 10.48 7.52 -16.39
CA HIS A 354 11.56 8.34 -15.88
C HIS A 354 12.84 8.18 -16.72
N THR A 355 13.13 9.22 -17.50
CA THR A 355 14.31 9.31 -18.37
C THR A 355 15.64 9.03 -17.66
N ALA A 356 16.61 8.47 -18.39
CA ALA A 356 17.94 8.17 -17.86
C ALA A 356 18.74 9.45 -17.50
N ALA A 357 19.59 9.37 -16.47
CA ALA A 357 20.50 10.48 -16.17
C ALA A 357 21.50 10.71 -17.32
N THR A 358 21.93 11.97 -17.45
CA THR A 358 22.89 12.40 -18.49
C THR A 358 24.35 12.24 -18.07
N GLN A 359 24.63 12.19 -16.76
CA GLN A 359 25.98 12.08 -16.21
C GLN A 359 26.10 10.91 -15.21
N SER A 360 27.32 10.37 -15.07
CA SER A 360 27.66 9.44 -14.00
C SER A 360 27.80 10.20 -12.68
N ASP A 361 27.36 9.59 -11.59
CA ASP A 361 27.40 10.15 -10.24
C ASP A 361 28.07 9.21 -9.22
N GLY A 362 28.73 8.15 -9.69
CA GLY A 362 29.57 7.29 -8.87
C GLY A 362 28.83 6.36 -7.90
N TYR A 363 27.51 6.20 -8.02
CA TYR A 363 26.75 5.23 -7.25
C TYR A 363 26.60 3.89 -7.98
N HIS A 364 26.75 2.79 -7.24
CA HIS A 364 26.29 1.48 -7.74
C HIS A 364 24.79 1.37 -7.56
N ARG A 365 24.12 0.77 -8.54
CA ARG A 365 22.67 0.63 -8.55
C ARG A 365 22.25 -0.81 -8.78
N ARG A 366 21.07 -1.15 -8.27
CA ARG A 366 20.38 -2.39 -8.58
C ARG A 366 18.94 -2.08 -8.92
N LEU A 367 18.57 -2.45 -10.14
CA LEU A 367 17.18 -2.44 -10.59
C LEU A 367 16.54 -3.78 -10.22
N LEU A 368 15.30 -3.72 -9.74
CA LEU A 368 14.43 -4.86 -9.55
C LEU A 368 13.02 -4.49 -10.01
N SER A 369 12.49 -5.25 -10.96
CA SER A 369 11.12 -5.10 -11.43
C SER A 369 10.34 -6.39 -11.16
N PHE A 370 9.08 -6.25 -10.79
CA PHE A 370 8.17 -7.36 -10.54
C PHE A 370 6.74 -6.95 -10.84
N THR A 371 5.94 -7.90 -11.31
CA THR A 371 4.53 -7.71 -11.62
C THR A 371 3.68 -8.47 -10.62
N VAL A 372 2.65 -7.81 -10.10
CA VAL A 372 1.70 -8.36 -9.13
C VAL A 372 0.33 -8.35 -9.77
N GLN A 373 -0.33 -9.51 -9.77
CA GLN A 373 -1.76 -9.57 -10.04
C GLN A 373 -2.50 -8.99 -8.83
N VAL A 374 -3.33 -7.98 -9.05
CA VAL A 374 -4.19 -7.42 -8.00
C VAL A 374 -5.51 -8.17 -7.99
N HIS A 375 -6.13 -8.28 -6.82
CA HIS A 375 -7.46 -8.87 -6.73
C HIS A 375 -8.40 -7.98 -7.53
N ASN A 376 -8.95 -8.58 -8.57
CA ASN A 376 -9.57 -7.82 -9.61
C ASN A 376 -10.83 -7.14 -9.12
N PHE A 377 -10.97 -5.89 -9.52
CA PHE A 377 -12.17 -5.08 -9.58
C PHE A 377 -13.22 -5.72 -10.50
N ASP A 378 -13.88 -6.77 -9.99
CA ASP A 378 -14.91 -7.61 -10.60
C ASP A 378 -14.39 -8.82 -11.36
N LEU A 379 -14.71 -10.00 -10.83
CA LEU A 379 -14.87 -11.24 -11.60
C LEU A 379 -16.12 -11.93 -11.06
N ASP A 380 -17.28 -11.30 -11.19
CA ASP A 380 -18.48 -12.05 -11.49
C ASP A 380 -18.48 -12.41 -12.99
N ASN A 381 -17.76 -13.50 -13.30
CA ASN A 381 -18.18 -14.55 -14.25
C ASN A 381 -17.28 -15.78 -14.17
#